data_AF-A0A9W7STG8-F1
#
_entry.id   AF-A0A9W7STG8-F1
#
_cell.length_a   1.000
_cell.length_b   1.000
_cell.length_c   1.000
_cell.angle_alpha   90.00
_cell.angle_beta   90.00
_cell.angle_gamma   90.00
#
_symmetry.space_group_name_H-M   'P 1'
#
loop_
_entity.id
_entity.type
_entity.pdbx_description
1 polymer ?
#
loop_
_entity_poly.entity_id
_entity_poly.type
_entity_poly.pdbx_seq_one_letter_code
_entity_poly.pdbx_strand_id
1 'polypeptide(L)'
;FRLHSFEESHHGSSLQSLTVHLWTRPSEPATTKMPAYHSVFLDEPNQQVIGNFALLPLRTRTRGPAQQLPALTDVSELDIEPSHQSYDPLDEILSLFRANTFFRNFEIKGPADRVLIYGILFVSEALSKIKPNQTRREAEKAVTNVALDTNFAIPGDAAFPLNQAFEPPRDRNEAEVLRQYITQMRQELAARLLNRVFPDPNGQPSKWWLSFSKRKFMGKQL
;
A
#
# COMPACT_ATOMS: atom_id res chain seq x y z
N PHE A 1 62.60 39.12 52.09
CA PHE A 1 63.84 38.60 52.69
C PHE A 1 63.59 37.18 53.20
N ARG A 2 64.52 36.29 52.87
CA ARG A 2 64.72 34.91 53.36
C ARG A 2 64.13 33.76 52.52
N LEU A 3 65.05 33.28 51.66
CA LEU A 3 65.16 31.95 51.07
C LEU A 3 65.07 30.83 52.13
N HIS A 4 64.60 29.65 51.74
CA HIS A 4 65.43 28.44 51.74
C HIS A 4 64.82 27.33 50.88
N SER A 5 65.64 26.83 49.97
CA SER A 5 65.47 25.60 49.19
C SER A 5 66.19 24.42 49.88
N PHE A 6 65.97 23.22 49.33
CA PHE A 6 66.60 21.90 49.58
C PHE A 6 66.03 21.13 50.79
N GLU A 7 65.67 19.83 50.72
CA GLU A 7 66.31 18.65 50.11
C GLU A 7 65.31 17.55 49.66
N GLU A 8 65.80 16.66 48.80
CA GLU A 8 65.16 15.46 48.22
C GLU A 8 64.91 14.33 49.25
N SER A 9 63.90 13.47 49.00
CA SER A 9 64.11 12.03 48.70
C SER A 9 62.83 11.17 48.75
N HIS A 10 62.59 10.55 47.60
CA HIS A 10 62.12 9.18 47.34
C HIS A 10 60.95 8.48 48.08
N HIS A 11 60.05 8.01 47.20
CA HIS A 11 59.37 6.70 47.17
C HIS A 11 58.24 6.44 48.17
N GLY A 12 57.02 6.73 47.70
CA GLY A 12 55.78 6.23 48.27
C GLY A 12 54.70 6.15 47.20
N SER A 13 54.56 4.99 46.58
CA SER A 13 53.53 4.64 45.61
C SER A 13 52.12 4.85 46.19
N SER A 14 51.34 5.74 45.60
CA SER A 14 49.88 5.79 45.78
C SER A 14 49.24 6.14 44.44
N LEU A 15 48.76 5.11 43.75
CA LEU A 15 47.95 5.19 42.54
C LEU A 15 46.71 6.05 42.83
N GLN A 16 46.68 7.26 42.29
CA GLN A 16 45.48 8.06 42.24
C GLN A 16 44.52 7.43 41.22
N SER A 17 43.33 7.07 41.71
CA SER A 17 42.21 6.59 40.91
C SER A 17 41.79 7.66 39.90
N LEU A 18 42.27 7.54 38.66
CA LEU A 18 41.72 8.26 37.52
C LEU A 18 40.40 7.60 37.13
N THR A 19 39.29 8.17 37.60
CA THR A 19 37.95 7.84 37.12
C THR A 19 37.86 8.18 35.65
N VAL A 20 38.03 7.19 34.78
CA VAL A 20 37.69 7.30 33.37
C VAL A 20 36.17 7.41 33.31
N HIS A 21 35.64 8.62 33.15
CA HIS A 21 34.26 8.78 32.74
C HIS A 21 34.13 8.19 31.33
N LEU A 22 33.70 6.92 31.26
CA LEU A 22 33.17 6.33 30.04
C LEU A 22 32.05 7.25 29.58
N TRP A 23 32.33 8.06 28.57
CA TRP A 23 31.29 8.69 27.78
C TRP A 23 30.64 7.57 26.97
N THR A 24 29.60 6.95 27.54
CA THR A 24 28.75 6.01 26.82
C THR A 24 28.20 6.75 25.62
N ARG A 25 28.56 6.30 24.41
CA ARG A 25 27.94 6.79 23.17
C ARG A 25 26.42 6.74 23.37
N PRO A 26 25.67 7.83 23.14
CA PRO A 26 24.22 7.73 23.10
C PRO A 26 23.86 6.67 22.07
N SER A 27 23.01 5.72 22.47
CA SER A 27 22.46 4.71 21.57
C SER A 27 21.85 5.43 20.38
N GLU A 28 22.29 5.09 19.17
CA GLU A 28 21.65 5.57 17.94
C GLU A 28 20.14 5.35 18.08
N PRO A 29 19.29 6.35 17.75
CA PRO A 29 17.85 6.11 17.74
C PRO A 29 17.60 4.96 16.77
N ALA A 30 17.05 3.85 17.29
CA ALA A 30 16.58 2.75 16.47
C ALA A 30 15.75 3.38 15.36
N THR A 31 16.16 3.18 14.10
CA THR A 31 15.45 3.74 12.96
C THR A 31 14.10 3.03 12.95
N THR A 32 13.09 3.65 13.56
CA THR A 32 11.72 3.12 13.57
C THR A 32 11.25 3.16 12.12
N LYS A 33 11.51 2.09 11.38
CA LYS A 33 10.96 1.91 10.04
C LYS A 33 9.45 1.94 10.22
N MET A 34 8.79 2.99 9.74
CA MET A 34 7.34 3.02 9.75
C MET A 34 6.83 1.75 9.08
N PRO A 35 5.96 0.97 9.72
CA PRO A 35 5.41 -0.23 9.09
C PRO A 35 4.52 0.16 7.91
N ALA A 36 4.33 -0.78 6.98
CA ALA A 36 3.35 -0.61 5.94
C ALA A 36 1.93 -0.58 6.54
N TYR A 37 1.01 0.07 5.84
CA TYR A 37 -0.39 0.16 6.26
C TYR A 37 -1.15 -1.06 5.76
N HIS A 38 -1.76 -1.79 6.70
CA HIS A 38 -2.54 -2.99 6.43
C HIS A 38 -4.02 -2.69 6.26
N SER A 39 -4.74 -3.65 5.70
CA SER A 39 -6.18 -3.54 5.53
C SER A 39 -6.92 -3.56 6.87
N VAL A 40 -7.87 -2.65 7.06
CA VAL A 40 -8.81 -2.66 8.20
C VAL A 40 -9.77 -3.84 8.13
N PHE A 41 -9.95 -4.44 6.96
CA PHE A 41 -10.81 -5.61 6.76
C PHE A 41 -10.17 -6.91 7.26
N LEU A 42 -8.95 -6.88 7.82
CA LEU A 42 -8.29 -8.08 8.37
C LEU A 42 -9.12 -8.76 9.48
N ASP A 43 -9.89 -7.98 10.23
CA ASP A 43 -10.67 -8.46 11.38
C ASP A 43 -12.09 -8.95 10.99
N GLU A 44 -12.46 -8.88 9.71
CA GLU A 44 -13.78 -9.34 9.22
C GLU A 44 -13.91 -10.87 9.38
N PRO A 45 -14.91 -11.37 10.13
CA PRO A 45 -15.10 -12.79 10.31
C PRO A 45 -15.64 -13.44 9.04
N ASN A 46 -15.29 -14.72 8.82
CA ASN A 46 -15.84 -15.56 7.74
C ASN A 46 -15.65 -14.99 6.32
N GLN A 47 -14.49 -14.36 6.05
CA GLN A 47 -14.15 -13.92 4.70
C GLN A 47 -14.26 -15.08 3.71
N GLN A 48 -15.07 -14.89 2.68
CA GLN A 48 -15.05 -15.80 1.53
C GLN A 48 -13.71 -15.65 0.83
N VAL A 49 -13.00 -16.75 0.62
CA VAL A 49 -11.67 -16.77 -0.01
C VAL A 49 -11.64 -17.70 -1.22
N ILE A 50 -10.81 -17.36 -2.19
CA ILE A 50 -10.36 -18.27 -3.26
C ILE A 50 -8.84 -18.36 -3.17
N GLY A 51 -8.31 -19.57 -2.99
CA GLY A 51 -6.95 -19.75 -2.50
C GLY A 51 -6.79 -19.02 -1.15
N ASN A 52 -5.96 -17.98 -1.13
CA ASN A 52 -5.80 -17.09 0.02
C ASN A 52 -6.21 -15.63 -0.27
N PHE A 53 -6.94 -15.38 -1.36
CA PHE A 53 -7.43 -14.06 -1.74
C PHE A 53 -8.88 -13.86 -1.27
N ALA A 54 -9.16 -12.78 -0.53
CA ALA A 54 -10.52 -12.48 -0.05
C ALA A 54 -11.42 -11.89 -1.13
N LEU A 55 -12.67 -12.35 -1.18
CA LEU A 55 -13.76 -11.80 -1.97
C LEU A 55 -14.56 -10.84 -1.07
N LEU A 56 -13.97 -9.69 -0.78
CA LEU A 56 -14.56 -8.68 0.11
C LEU A 56 -15.77 -7.99 -0.56
N PRO A 57 -16.82 -7.63 0.19
CA PRO A 57 -17.96 -6.88 -0.33
C PRO A 57 -17.53 -5.55 -0.96
N LEU A 58 -18.23 -5.13 -2.03
CA LEU A 58 -17.92 -3.91 -2.78
C LEU A 58 -19.15 -3.01 -2.91
N ARG A 59 -18.95 -1.70 -2.79
CA ARG A 59 -19.91 -0.70 -3.26
C ARG A 59 -19.78 -0.56 -4.78
N THR A 60 -20.57 -1.34 -5.52
CA THR A 60 -20.38 -1.48 -6.97
C THR A 60 -21.69 -1.42 -7.75
N ARG A 61 -21.61 -0.92 -8.98
CA ARG A 61 -22.68 -1.06 -10.01
C ARG A 61 -22.26 -2.02 -11.13
N THR A 62 -20.98 -2.37 -11.16
CA THR A 62 -20.40 -3.34 -12.08
C THR A 62 -20.88 -4.75 -11.71
N ARG A 63 -21.28 -5.53 -12.71
CA ARG A 63 -21.66 -6.94 -12.49
C ARG A 63 -20.45 -7.77 -12.07
N GLY A 64 -20.66 -8.66 -11.11
CA GLY A 64 -19.63 -9.59 -10.64
C GLY A 64 -20.06 -10.30 -9.36
N PRO A 65 -19.19 -11.17 -8.83
CA PRO A 65 -19.51 -12.04 -7.71
C PRO A 65 -19.40 -11.37 -6.34
N ALA A 66 -18.91 -10.12 -6.24
CA ALA A 66 -18.81 -9.43 -4.96
C ALA A 66 -20.20 -9.23 -4.33
N GLN A 67 -20.30 -9.47 -3.02
CA GLN A 67 -21.48 -9.04 -2.26
C GLN A 67 -21.60 -7.51 -2.37
N GLN A 68 -22.78 -7.04 -2.77
CA GLN A 68 -23.01 -5.62 -3.01
C GLN A 68 -23.30 -4.89 -1.69
N LEU A 69 -22.53 -3.83 -1.42
CA LEU A 69 -22.79 -2.90 -0.33
C LEU A 69 -23.79 -1.80 -0.75
N PRO A 70 -24.50 -1.17 0.21
CA PRO A 70 -25.40 -0.06 -0.08
C PRO A 70 -24.68 1.10 -0.80
N ALA A 71 -25.39 1.78 -1.70
CA ALA A 71 -24.89 3.00 -2.32
C ALA A 71 -24.72 4.14 -1.29
N LEU A 72 -23.84 5.11 -1.57
CA LEU A 72 -23.70 6.30 -0.74
C LEU A 72 -24.93 7.20 -0.89
N THR A 73 -25.42 7.71 0.23
CA THR A 73 -26.60 8.60 0.27
C THR A 73 -26.32 9.93 0.94
N ASP A 74 -25.34 9.97 1.83
CA ASP A 74 -25.09 11.01 2.84
C ASP A 74 -23.64 11.52 2.83
N VAL A 75 -22.72 10.75 2.26
CA VAL A 75 -21.30 11.09 2.13
C VAL A 75 -20.80 10.94 0.69
N SER A 76 -19.75 11.67 0.35
CA SER A 76 -19.07 11.51 -0.95
C SER A 76 -18.03 10.38 -0.89
N GLU A 77 -17.68 9.83 -2.05
CA GLU A 77 -16.57 8.87 -2.16
C GLU A 77 -15.21 9.44 -1.71
N LEU A 78 -15.05 10.76 -1.72
CA LEU A 78 -13.81 11.40 -1.30
C LEU A 78 -13.72 11.54 0.22
N ASP A 79 -14.87 11.57 0.90
CA ASP A 79 -15.00 11.94 2.32
C ASP A 79 -15.47 10.77 3.21
N ILE A 80 -15.63 9.57 2.63
CA ILE A 80 -16.10 8.40 3.36
C ILE A 80 -15.07 7.91 4.39
N GLU A 81 -15.53 7.69 5.62
CA GLU A 81 -14.71 7.18 6.72
C GLU A 81 -14.76 5.65 6.83
N PRO A 82 -13.71 4.99 7.36
CA PRO A 82 -13.65 3.53 7.50
C PRO A 82 -14.80 2.90 8.29
N SER A 83 -15.43 3.64 9.21
CA SER A 83 -16.56 3.16 10.01
C SER A 83 -17.91 3.19 9.28
N HIS A 84 -17.97 3.75 8.08
CA HIS A 84 -19.21 3.86 7.32
C HIS A 84 -19.61 2.50 6.71
N GLN A 85 -20.90 2.15 6.74
CA GLN A 85 -21.40 0.84 6.27
C GLN A 85 -21.15 0.54 4.78
N SER A 86 -20.94 1.59 3.98
CA SER A 86 -20.63 1.51 2.55
C SER A 86 -19.14 1.77 2.25
N TYR A 87 -18.30 1.86 3.29
CA TYR A 87 -16.85 1.87 3.13
C TYR A 87 -16.41 0.50 2.68
N ASP A 88 -15.56 0.46 1.67
CA ASP A 88 -15.14 -0.79 1.06
C ASP A 88 -13.62 -0.82 0.80
N PRO A 89 -13.07 -1.97 0.40
CA PRO A 89 -11.64 -2.12 0.18
C PRO A 89 -11.07 -1.19 -0.90
N LEU A 90 -11.89 -0.69 -1.84
CA LEU A 90 -11.39 0.15 -2.93
C LEU A 90 -11.17 1.59 -2.45
N ASP A 91 -12.01 2.07 -1.54
CA ASP A 91 -11.80 3.32 -0.83
C ASP A 91 -10.51 3.26 0.00
N GLU A 92 -10.27 2.13 0.68
CA GLU A 92 -9.03 1.86 1.41
C GLU A 92 -7.80 1.83 0.51
N ILE A 93 -7.84 1.07 -0.59
CA ILE A 93 -6.74 0.97 -1.57
C ILE A 93 -6.30 2.36 -2.04
N LEU A 94 -7.26 3.22 -2.42
CA LEU A 94 -6.95 4.57 -2.89
C LEU A 94 -6.43 5.49 -1.77
N SER A 95 -6.91 5.32 -0.54
CA SER A 95 -6.43 6.06 0.63
C SER A 95 -4.98 5.69 0.97
N LEU A 96 -4.68 4.39 1.02
CA LEU A 96 -3.37 3.86 1.41
C LEU A 96 -2.34 3.85 0.28
N PHE A 97 -2.76 3.99 -0.98
CA PHE A 97 -1.91 3.88 -2.17
C PHE A 97 -0.61 4.69 -2.05
N ARG A 98 -0.71 6.00 -1.77
CA ARG A 98 0.46 6.90 -1.79
C ARG A 98 1.48 6.53 -0.71
N ALA A 99 1.02 6.18 0.49
CA ALA A 99 1.88 5.79 1.58
C ALA A 99 2.51 4.42 1.32
N ASN A 100 1.70 3.44 0.90
CA ASN A 100 2.16 2.07 0.73
C ASN A 100 3.12 1.90 -0.45
N THR A 101 2.97 2.71 -1.51
CA THR A 101 3.80 2.63 -2.72
C THR A 101 5.31 2.81 -2.47
N PHE A 102 5.72 3.36 -1.32
CA PHE A 102 7.13 3.49 -0.94
C PHE A 102 7.76 2.22 -0.36
N PHE A 103 6.96 1.26 0.11
CA PHE A 103 7.49 0.07 0.75
C PHE A 103 7.96 -0.99 -0.25
N ARG A 104 9.13 -1.55 0.03
CA ARG A 104 9.70 -2.68 -0.72
C ARG A 104 9.34 -4.04 -0.14
N ASN A 105 9.04 -4.07 1.16
CA ASN A 105 8.64 -5.28 1.88
C ASN A 105 7.27 -5.01 2.50
N PHE A 106 6.38 -5.99 2.44
CA PHE A 106 5.06 -5.95 3.06
C PHE A 106 4.81 -7.32 3.67
N GLU A 107 4.65 -7.37 4.99
CA GLU A 107 4.30 -8.60 5.70
C GLU A 107 2.79 -8.85 5.53
N ILE A 108 2.39 -9.99 4.99
CA ILE A 108 0.98 -10.24 4.72
C ILE A 108 0.34 -10.83 5.98
N LYS A 109 -0.60 -10.10 6.58
CA LYS A 109 -1.27 -10.56 7.82
C LYS A 109 -2.51 -11.40 7.55
N GLY A 110 -3.10 -11.29 6.36
CA GLY A 110 -4.29 -12.05 6.03
C GLY A 110 -4.77 -11.89 4.58
N PRO A 111 -5.91 -12.50 4.24
CA PRO A 111 -6.48 -12.44 2.89
C PRO A 111 -6.85 -11.02 2.44
N ALA A 112 -7.32 -10.15 3.34
CA ALA A 112 -7.63 -8.75 3.02
C ALA A 112 -6.40 -7.94 2.54
N ASP A 113 -5.24 -8.17 3.15
CA ASP A 113 -3.98 -7.55 2.69
C ASP A 113 -3.63 -7.93 1.25
N ARG A 114 -4.02 -9.13 0.78
CA ARG A 114 -3.77 -9.55 -0.61
C ARG A 114 -4.66 -8.79 -1.59
N VAL A 115 -5.88 -8.44 -1.19
CA VAL A 115 -6.76 -7.54 -1.95
C VAL A 115 -6.13 -6.15 -2.04
N LEU A 116 -5.66 -5.63 -0.90
CA LEU A 116 -4.96 -4.34 -0.82
C LEU A 116 -3.70 -4.30 -1.72
N ILE A 117 -2.85 -5.32 -1.64
CA ILE A 117 -1.63 -5.44 -2.45
C ILE A 117 -1.99 -5.43 -3.94
N TYR A 118 -2.93 -6.28 -4.36
CA TYR A 118 -3.35 -6.35 -5.75
C TYR A 118 -3.90 -4.99 -6.23
N GLY A 119 -4.76 -4.37 -5.43
CA GLY A 119 -5.35 -3.07 -5.70
C GLY A 119 -4.30 -1.97 -5.89
N ILE A 120 -3.28 -1.90 -5.03
CA ILE A 120 -2.18 -0.94 -5.15
C ILE A 120 -1.38 -1.14 -6.44
N LEU A 121 -1.10 -2.39 -6.82
CA LEU A 121 -0.40 -2.67 -8.08
C LEU A 121 -1.25 -2.28 -9.29
N PHE A 122 -2.55 -2.57 -9.26
CA PHE A 122 -3.47 -2.15 -10.32
C PHE A 122 -3.59 -0.63 -10.42
N VAL A 123 -3.70 0.09 -9.30
CA VAL A 123 -3.70 1.56 -9.29
C VAL A 123 -2.41 2.10 -9.91
N SER A 124 -1.25 1.49 -9.62
CA SER A 124 0.02 1.87 -10.23
C SER A 124 0.00 1.68 -11.76
N GLU A 125 -0.51 0.55 -12.24
CA GLU A 125 -0.64 0.24 -13.67
C GLU A 125 -1.60 1.22 -14.37
N ALA A 126 -2.79 1.45 -13.81
CA ALA A 126 -3.79 2.37 -14.34
C ALA A 126 -3.24 3.81 -14.39
N LEU A 127 -2.62 4.27 -13.30
CA LEU A 127 -2.01 5.60 -13.20
C LEU A 127 -0.88 5.79 -14.21
N SER A 128 -0.14 4.73 -14.56
CA SER A 128 0.91 4.78 -15.59
C SER A 128 0.38 5.11 -16.99
N LYS A 129 -0.92 4.92 -17.24
CA LYS A 129 -1.56 5.24 -18.52
C LYS A 129 -1.98 6.70 -18.64
N ILE A 130 -2.06 7.43 -17.53
CA ILE A 130 -2.46 8.84 -17.50
C ILE A 130 -1.23 9.72 -17.72
N LYS A 131 -1.27 10.59 -18.74
CA LYS A 131 -0.20 11.53 -19.08
C LYS A 131 -0.54 12.94 -18.57
N PRO A 132 0.47 13.77 -18.22
CA PRO A 132 0.24 15.10 -17.62
C PRO A 132 -0.67 16.07 -18.38
N ASN A 133 -0.76 15.94 -19.70
CA ASN A 133 -1.52 16.87 -20.57
C ASN A 133 -2.78 16.23 -21.17
N GLN A 134 -3.23 15.09 -20.63
CA GLN A 134 -4.44 14.42 -21.11
C GLN A 134 -5.70 15.03 -20.49
N THR A 135 -6.74 15.12 -21.30
CA THR A 135 -8.10 15.40 -20.82
C THR A 135 -8.61 14.21 -20.00
N ARG A 136 -9.59 14.46 -19.11
CA ARG A 136 -10.24 13.40 -18.33
C ARG A 136 -10.80 12.28 -19.22
N ARG A 137 -11.40 12.63 -20.37
CA ARG A 137 -11.97 11.66 -21.32
C ARG A 137 -10.92 10.75 -21.97
N GLU A 138 -9.76 11.29 -22.32
CA GLU A 138 -8.66 10.51 -22.88
C GLU A 138 -8.05 9.57 -21.83
N ALA A 139 -7.87 10.07 -20.61
CA ALA A 139 -7.41 9.27 -19.48
C ALA A 139 -8.42 8.17 -19.14
N GLU A 140 -9.72 8.48 -19.12
CA GLU A 140 -10.79 7.52 -18.90
C GLU A 140 -10.75 6.38 -19.91
N LYS A 141 -10.63 6.69 -21.21
CA LYS A 141 -10.46 5.65 -22.23
C LYS A 141 -9.25 4.77 -21.96
N ALA A 142 -8.10 5.37 -21.61
CA ALA A 142 -6.86 4.63 -21.38
C ALA A 142 -6.94 3.72 -20.14
N VAL A 143 -7.48 4.23 -19.03
CA VAL A 143 -7.64 3.50 -17.76
C VAL A 143 -8.71 2.41 -17.89
N THR A 144 -9.86 2.72 -18.51
CA THR A 144 -10.93 1.73 -18.73
C THR A 144 -10.47 0.58 -19.62
N ASN A 145 -9.63 0.84 -20.63
CA ASN A 145 -9.05 -0.24 -21.45
C ASN A 145 -8.20 -1.22 -20.61
N VAL A 146 -7.44 -0.73 -19.62
CA VAL A 146 -6.68 -1.60 -18.71
C VAL A 146 -7.61 -2.36 -17.77
N ALA A 147 -8.66 -1.70 -17.27
CA ALA A 147 -9.63 -2.31 -16.36
C ALA A 147 -10.45 -3.43 -17.01
N LEU A 148 -10.73 -3.32 -18.31
CA LEU A 148 -11.53 -4.26 -19.10
C LEU A 148 -10.70 -5.36 -19.79
N ASP A 149 -9.37 -5.30 -19.72
CA ASP A 149 -8.54 -6.39 -20.25
C ASP A 149 -8.87 -7.67 -19.49
N THR A 150 -9.24 -8.73 -20.22
CA THR A 150 -9.59 -10.04 -19.66
C THR A 150 -8.39 -10.99 -19.58
N ASN A 151 -7.27 -10.66 -20.24
CA ASN A 151 -6.07 -11.50 -20.35
C ASN A 151 -5.08 -11.31 -19.21
N PHE A 152 -5.45 -10.60 -18.14
CA PHE A 152 -4.56 -10.44 -16.99
C PHE A 152 -4.31 -11.76 -16.27
N ALA A 153 -3.15 -11.84 -15.63
CA ALA A 153 -2.76 -13.01 -14.84
C ALA A 153 -3.45 -13.01 -13.47
N ILE A 154 -3.88 -14.18 -13.02
CA ILE A 154 -4.37 -14.44 -11.66
C ILE A 154 -3.38 -15.37 -10.92
N PRO A 155 -3.47 -15.52 -9.57
CA PRO A 155 -2.65 -16.47 -8.84
C PRO A 155 -2.65 -17.86 -9.49
N GLY A 156 -1.45 -18.42 -9.72
CA GLY A 156 -1.22 -19.67 -10.45
C GLY A 156 -0.77 -19.48 -11.89
N ASP A 157 -1.14 -18.37 -12.55
CA ASP A 157 -0.68 -18.09 -13.90
C ASP A 157 0.82 -17.75 -13.89
N ALA A 158 1.58 -18.25 -14.87
CA ALA A 158 3.03 -18.03 -14.95
C ALA A 158 3.42 -16.53 -14.99
N ALA A 159 2.55 -15.70 -15.57
CA ALA A 159 2.75 -14.25 -15.66
C ALA A 159 2.38 -13.49 -14.37
N PHE A 160 1.78 -14.15 -13.36
CA PHE A 160 1.37 -13.46 -12.14
C PHE A 160 2.57 -13.15 -11.23
N PRO A 161 2.86 -11.87 -10.95
CA PRO A 161 4.13 -11.42 -10.33
C PRO A 161 4.27 -11.77 -8.83
N LEU A 162 3.17 -12.20 -8.20
CA LEU A 162 3.05 -12.43 -6.75
C LEU A 162 2.79 -13.90 -6.38
N ASN A 163 3.03 -14.86 -7.29
CA ASN A 163 2.77 -16.29 -7.05
C ASN A 163 3.43 -16.85 -5.77
N GLN A 164 4.53 -16.27 -5.28
CA GLN A 164 5.17 -16.70 -4.03
C GLN A 164 4.35 -16.40 -2.77
N ALA A 165 3.40 -15.46 -2.85
CA ALA A 165 2.61 -14.99 -1.72
C ALA A 165 1.10 -15.26 -1.87
N PHE A 166 0.67 -15.73 -3.05
CA PHE A 166 -0.73 -15.94 -3.41
C PHE A 166 -0.91 -17.39 -3.81
N GLU A 167 -1.96 -18.01 -3.27
CA GLU A 167 -2.33 -19.38 -3.62
C GLU A 167 -3.25 -19.38 -4.83
N PRO A 168 -3.06 -20.33 -5.77
CA PRO A 168 -3.91 -20.44 -6.93
C PRO A 168 -5.33 -20.88 -6.53
N PRO A 169 -6.35 -20.54 -7.33
CA PRO A 169 -7.67 -21.17 -7.25
C PRO A 169 -7.56 -22.70 -7.33
N ARG A 170 -8.41 -23.44 -6.60
CA ARG A 170 -8.29 -24.92 -6.55
C ARG A 170 -8.71 -25.60 -7.86
N ASP A 171 -9.62 -24.98 -8.59
CA ASP A 171 -10.19 -25.52 -9.81
C ASP A 171 -10.58 -24.40 -10.79
N ARG A 172 -11.03 -24.81 -11.99
CA ARG A 172 -11.42 -23.89 -13.07
C ARG A 172 -12.60 -23.00 -12.69
N ASN A 173 -13.51 -23.47 -11.83
CA ASN A 173 -14.67 -22.69 -11.42
C ASN A 173 -14.26 -21.55 -10.49
N GLU A 174 -13.43 -21.84 -9.49
CA GLU A 174 -12.85 -20.79 -8.63
C GLU A 174 -11.98 -19.82 -9.42
N ALA A 175 -11.23 -20.29 -10.41
CA ALA A 175 -10.43 -19.42 -11.28
C ALA A 175 -11.31 -18.42 -12.04
N GLU A 176 -12.46 -18.87 -12.55
CA GLU A 176 -13.43 -18.00 -13.23
C GLU A 176 -14.05 -16.99 -12.26
N VAL A 177 -14.49 -17.43 -11.08
CA VAL A 177 -15.07 -16.53 -10.06
C VAL A 177 -14.05 -15.48 -9.61
N LEU A 178 -12.79 -15.88 -9.36
CA LEU A 178 -11.73 -14.95 -8.98
C LEU A 178 -11.45 -13.93 -10.09
N ARG A 179 -11.41 -14.38 -11.36
CA ARG A 179 -11.23 -13.48 -12.51
C ARG A 179 -12.38 -12.48 -12.62
N GLN A 180 -13.62 -12.91 -12.41
CA GLN A 180 -14.78 -12.02 -12.41
C GLN A 180 -14.73 -11.01 -11.25
N TYR A 181 -14.38 -11.45 -10.03
CA TYR A 181 -14.22 -10.56 -8.86
C TYR A 181 -13.15 -9.50 -9.12
N ILE A 182 -11.98 -9.92 -9.61
CA ILE A 182 -10.88 -9.00 -9.92
C ILE A 182 -11.28 -8.03 -11.04
N THR A 183 -11.98 -8.49 -12.08
CA THR A 183 -12.48 -7.65 -13.16
C THR A 183 -13.46 -6.58 -12.66
N GLN A 184 -14.32 -6.96 -11.71
CA GLN A 184 -15.25 -6.04 -11.05
C GLN A 184 -14.49 -4.98 -10.24
N MET A 185 -13.53 -5.40 -9.41
CA MET A 185 -12.66 -4.50 -8.64
C MET A 185 -11.87 -3.53 -9.54
N ARG A 186 -11.28 -4.02 -10.64
CA ARG A 186 -10.51 -3.20 -11.58
C ARG A 186 -11.34 -2.06 -12.18
N GLN A 187 -12.57 -2.36 -12.61
CA GLN A 187 -13.47 -1.36 -13.20
C GLN A 187 -13.87 -0.29 -12.19
N GLU A 188 -14.25 -0.69 -10.98
CA GLU A 188 -14.61 0.27 -9.93
C GLU A 188 -13.38 1.09 -9.51
N LEU A 189 -12.21 0.47 -9.27
CA LEU A 189 -10.97 1.21 -8.95
C LEU A 189 -10.58 2.20 -10.03
N ALA A 190 -10.71 1.83 -11.32
CA ALA A 190 -10.43 2.72 -12.44
C ALA A 190 -11.31 3.98 -12.41
N ALA A 191 -12.63 3.80 -12.22
CA ALA A 191 -13.57 4.91 -12.13
C ALA A 191 -13.27 5.82 -10.93
N ARG A 192 -13.06 5.23 -9.74
CA ARG A 192 -12.76 5.98 -8.51
C ARG A 192 -11.40 6.69 -8.57
N LEU A 193 -10.40 6.06 -9.17
CA LEU A 193 -9.09 6.67 -9.40
C LEU A 193 -9.20 7.94 -10.26
N LEU A 194 -10.00 7.92 -11.32
CA LEU A 194 -10.20 9.10 -12.18
C LEU A 194 -10.81 10.27 -11.40
N ASN A 195 -11.74 10.00 -10.47
CA ASN A 195 -12.30 11.03 -9.58
C ASN A 195 -11.23 11.66 -8.68
N ARG A 196 -10.23 10.88 -8.26
CA ARG A 196 -9.11 11.36 -7.43
C ARG A 196 -8.03 12.10 -8.23
N VAL A 197 -7.78 11.65 -9.47
CA VAL A 197 -6.75 12.23 -10.35
C VAL A 197 -7.22 13.53 -11.00
N PHE A 198 -8.51 13.64 -11.32
CA PHE A 198 -9.12 14.82 -11.94
C PHE A 198 -10.09 15.49 -10.95
N PRO A 199 -9.59 16.30 -9.99
CA PRO A 199 -10.45 17.02 -9.05
C PRO A 199 -11.36 18.04 -9.75
N ASP A 200 -10.89 18.61 -10.86
CA ASP A 200 -11.71 19.34 -11.83
C ASP A 200 -11.90 18.46 -13.08
N PRO A 201 -13.14 18.08 -13.46
CA PRO A 201 -13.42 17.28 -14.65
C PRO A 201 -12.92 17.90 -15.97
N ASN A 202 -12.81 19.23 -16.04
CA ASN A 202 -12.29 19.97 -17.19
C ASN A 202 -10.80 20.32 -17.05
N GLY A 203 -10.21 20.00 -15.89
CA GLY A 203 -8.83 20.30 -15.56
C GLY A 203 -7.83 19.25 -16.06
N GLN A 204 -6.57 19.50 -15.73
CA GLN A 204 -5.47 18.58 -15.95
C GLN A 204 -5.35 17.56 -14.81
N PRO A 205 -4.75 16.38 -15.05
CA PRO A 205 -4.53 15.40 -14.01
C PRO A 205 -3.61 15.93 -12.91
N SER A 206 -3.92 15.56 -11.66
CA SER A 206 -3.17 15.97 -10.48
C SER A 206 -1.72 15.52 -10.52
N LYS A 207 -0.79 16.49 -10.55
CA LYS A 207 0.67 16.23 -10.46
C LYS A 207 1.04 15.39 -9.24
N TRP A 208 0.30 15.54 -8.15
CA TRP A 208 0.53 14.82 -6.90
C TRP A 208 0.25 13.33 -7.05
N TRP A 209 -0.79 12.97 -7.80
CA TRP A 209 -1.02 11.58 -8.18
C TRP A 209 0.03 11.11 -9.19
N LEU A 210 0.23 11.84 -10.29
CA LEU A 210 1.15 11.41 -11.36
C LEU A 210 2.61 11.21 -10.90
N SER A 211 3.04 11.87 -9.82
CA SER A 211 4.37 11.67 -9.22
C SER A 211 4.64 10.21 -8.79
N PHE A 212 3.61 9.40 -8.60
CA PHE A 212 3.71 7.99 -8.20
C PHE A 212 3.71 7.00 -9.39
N SER A 213 3.43 7.46 -10.61
CA SER A 213 3.26 6.59 -11.80
C SER A 213 4.45 5.68 -12.14
N LYS A 214 5.67 6.05 -11.72
CA LYS A 214 6.90 5.27 -11.95
C LYS A 214 7.35 4.47 -10.74
N ARG A 215 6.69 4.60 -9.59
CA ARG A 215 7.02 3.86 -8.37
C ARG A 215 6.47 2.45 -8.48
N LYS A 216 7.15 1.50 -7.83
CA LYS A 216 6.77 0.08 -7.82
C LYS A 216 6.67 -0.38 -6.37
N PHE A 217 5.44 -0.51 -5.88
CA PHE A 217 5.18 -1.14 -4.59
C PHE A 217 5.75 -2.57 -4.59
N MET A 218 6.47 -2.95 -3.53
CA MET A 218 7.20 -4.23 -3.42
C MET A 218 8.20 -4.52 -4.56
N GLY A 219 8.53 -3.52 -5.40
CA GLY A 219 9.29 -3.74 -6.63
C GLY A 219 8.54 -4.54 -7.70
N LYS A 220 7.21 -4.70 -7.58
CA LYS A 220 6.36 -5.52 -8.45
C LYS A 220 5.45 -4.64 -9.33
N GLN A 221 4.96 -5.23 -10.42
CA GLN A 221 3.98 -4.66 -11.36
C GLN A 221 3.15 -5.82 -11.90
N LEU A 222 1.86 -5.57 -12.16
CA LEU A 222 0.96 -6.50 -12.86
C LEU A 222 1.30 -6.60 -14.35
#